data_AF-A0A0U1DN28-F1
#
_entry.id   AF-A0A0U1DN28-F1
#
_cell.length_a   1.000
_cell.length_b   1.000
_cell.length_c   1.000
_cell.angle_alpha   90.00
_cell.angle_beta   90.00
_cell.angle_gamma   90.00
#
_symmetry.space_group_name_H-M   'P 1'
#
loop_
_entity.id
_entity.type
_entity.pdbx_description
1 polymer ?
#
loop_
_entity_poly.entity_id
_entity_poly.type
_entity_poly.pdbx_seq_one_letter_code
_entity_poly.pdbx_strand_id
1 'polypeptide(L)' 'MPLVEVTLVEGRTPEQLRALITGLTDAVEMAIGAARESIRVVLREVPATHWAAGDVTIAERRKG' A
#
# COMPACT_ATOMS: atom_id res chain seq x y z
N MET A 1 11.60 -4.37 -15.28
CA MET A 1 11.82 -3.71 -13.97
C MET A 1 10.51 -3.07 -13.51
N PRO A 2 9.61 -3.82 -12.85
CA PRO A 2 8.31 -3.32 -12.40
C PRO A 2 8.41 -2.48 -11.12
N LEU A 3 7.56 -1.46 -11.00
CA LEU A 3 7.32 -0.69 -9.78
C LEU A 3 5.84 -0.81 -9.40
N VAL A 4 5.57 -1.19 -8.16
CA VAL A 4 4.24 -1.17 -7.55
C VAL A 4 4.23 -0.11 -6.45
N GLU A 5 3.34 0.87 -6.58
CA GLU A 5 3.10 1.86 -5.54
C GLU A 5 1.74 1.61 -4.89
N VAL A 6 1.72 1.54 -3.56
CA VAL A 6 0.49 1.45 -2.78
C VAL A 6 0.41 2.68 -1.90
N THR A 7 -0.66 3.45 -2.05
CA THR A 7 -0.99 4.52 -1.12
C THR A 7 -2.15 4.06 -0.25
N LEU A 8 -1.98 4.14 1.06
CA LEU A 8 -2.94 3.66 2.05
C LEU A 8 -2.97 4.58 3.26
N VAL A 9 -4.07 4.54 4.01
CA VAL A 9 -4.12 5.26 5.29
C VAL A 9 -3.26 4.57 6.34
N GLU A 10 -2.59 5.35 7.18
CA GLU A 10 -1.85 4.87 8.35
C GLU A 10 -2.69 3.94 9.26
N GLY A 11 -1.98 3.08 10.00
CA GLY A 11 -2.57 2.23 11.04
C GLY A 11 -2.45 0.72 10.79
N ARG A 12 -1.65 0.30 9.81
CA ARG A 12 -1.27 -1.11 9.65
C ARG A 12 -0.08 -1.41 10.57
N THR A 13 0.03 -2.64 11.07
CA THR A 13 1.21 -3.03 11.84
C THR A 13 2.41 -3.25 10.91
N PRO A 14 3.65 -3.20 11.43
CA PRO A 14 4.84 -3.51 10.64
C PRO A 14 4.76 -4.89 9.94
N GLU A 15 4.18 -5.89 10.60
CA GLU A 15 4.01 -7.24 10.08
C GLU A 15 3.03 -7.26 8.89
N GLN A 16 1.94 -6.50 8.98
CA GLN A 16 0.97 -6.38 7.89
C GLN A 16 1.57 -5.67 6.67
N LEU A 17 2.33 -4.60 6.88
CA LEU A 17 3.04 -3.90 5.81
C LEU A 17 4.08 -4.82 5.15
N ARG A 18 4.83 -5.60 5.95
CA ARG A 18 5.80 -6.57 5.43
C ARG A 18 5.13 -7.68 4.62
N ALA A 19 4.01 -8.22 5.11
CA ALA A 19 3.23 -9.22 4.40
C ALA A 19 2.68 -8.68 3.08
N LEU A 20 2.20 -7.44 3.05
CA LEU A 20 1.75 -6.77 1.84
C LEU A 20 2.86 -6.65 0.80
N ILE A 21 4.07 -6.23 1.21
CA ILE A 21 5.24 -6.17 0.31
C ILE A 21 5.56 -7.55 -0.29
N THR A 22 5.55 -8.61 0.53
CA THR A 22 5.78 -9.97 0.04
C THR A 22 4.73 -10.37 -0.99
N GLY A 23 3.45 -10.23 -0.65
CA GLY A 23 2.35 -10.67 -1.53
C GLY A 23 2.33 -9.92 -2.87
N LEU A 24 2.62 -8.62 -2.87
CA LEU A 24 2.72 -7.84 -4.13
C LEU A 24 3.92 -8.25 -4.97
N THR A 25 5.06 -8.55 -4.33
CA THR A 25 6.26 -9.03 -5.03
C THR A 25 5.97 -10.38 -5.69
N ASP A 26 5.38 -11.32 -4.94
CA ASP A 26 5.01 -12.65 -5.44
C ASP A 26 4.00 -12.54 -6.59
N ALA A 27 2.98 -11.69 -6.46
CA ALA A 27 1.97 -11.50 -7.50
C ALA A 27 2.58 -11.00 -8.82
N VAL A 28 3.53 -10.06 -8.76
CA VAL A 28 4.22 -9.55 -9.94
C VAL A 28 5.10 -10.62 -10.58
N GLU A 29 5.90 -11.33 -9.78
CA GLU A 29 6.74 -12.42 -10.27
C GLU A 29 5.89 -13.50 -10.97
N MET A 30 4.79 -13.93 -10.35
CA MET A 30 3.90 -14.95 -10.89
C MET A 30 3.15 -14.49 -12.16
N ALA A 31 2.66 -13.24 -12.19
CA ALA A 31 1.80 -12.78 -13.27
C ALA A 31 2.55 -12.48 -14.57
N ILE A 32 3.78 -11.95 -14.47
CA ILE A 32 4.53 -11.45 -15.63
C ILE A 32 5.95 -12.00 -15.73
N GLY A 33 6.36 -12.92 -14.84
CA GLY A 33 7.68 -13.56 -14.89
C GLY A 33 8.85 -12.60 -14.67
N ALA A 34 8.63 -11.47 -14.00
CA ALA A 34 9.69 -10.52 -13.71
C ALA A 34 10.65 -11.10 -12.66
N ALA A 35 11.96 -10.98 -12.89
CA ALA A 35 12.97 -11.39 -11.93
C ALA A 35 12.76 -10.68 -10.59
N ARG A 36 12.69 -11.44 -9.50
CA ARG A 36 12.24 -11.00 -8.18
C ARG A 36 13.01 -9.79 -7.66
N GLU A 37 14.33 -9.81 -7.80
CA GLU A 37 15.25 -8.74 -7.41
C GLU A 37 15.05 -7.44 -8.19
N SER A 38 14.37 -7.50 -9.35
CA SER A 38 14.05 -6.33 -10.16
C SER A 38 12.71 -5.68 -9.80
N ILE A 39 11.89 -6.33 -8.96
CA ILE A 39 10.57 -5.85 -8.53
C ILE A 39 10.73 -4.88 -7.37
N ARG A 40 10.10 -3.72 -7.47
CA ARG A 40 10.11 -2.68 -6.43
C ARG A 40 8.70 -2.46 -5.92
N VAL A 41 8.54 -2.41 -4.61
CA VAL A 41 7.28 -2.06 -3.93
C VAL A 41 7.53 -0.86 -3.03
N VAL A 42 6.70 0.18 -3.18
CA VAL A 42 6.72 1.37 -2.31
C VAL A 42 5.37 1.49 -1.64
N LEU A 43 5.38 1.57 -0.30
CA LEU A 43 4.19 1.87 0.49
C LEU A 43 4.24 3.34 0.92
N ARG A 44 3.15 4.07 0.67
CA ARG A 44 2.96 5.45 1.12
C ARG A 44 1.79 5.48 2.09
N GLU A 45 2.12 5.53 3.38
CA GLU A 45 1.13 5.71 4.43
C GLU A 45 0.75 7.19 4.53
N VAL A 46 -0.55 7.45 4.58
CA VAL A 46 -1.14 8.79 4.62
C VAL A 46 -1.94 8.94 5.91
N PRO A 47 -1.71 10.00 6.71
CA PRO A 47 -2.54 10.28 7.87
C PRO A 47 -4.03 10.33 7.51
N ALA A 48 -4.89 9.81 8.39
CA ALA A 48 -6.34 9.78 8.15
C ALA A 48 -6.96 11.18 7.96
N THR A 49 -6.27 12.24 8.42
CA THR A 49 -6.63 13.65 8.24
C THR A 49 -6.34 14.18 6.84
N HIS A 50 -5.49 13.50 6.05
CA HIS A 50 -5.08 13.95 4.72
C HIS A 50 -5.72 13.12 3.60
N TRP A 51 -6.39 12.01 3.94
CA TRP A 51 -7.11 11.19 2.98
C TRP A 51 -8.60 11.48 3.06
N ALA A 52 -9.16 12.12 2.03
CA ALA A 52 -10.57 12.46 1.93
C ALA A 52 -11.24 11.83 0.72
N ALA A 53 -12.55 11.59 0.84
CA ALA A 53 -13.41 11.24 -0.28
C ALA A 53 -14.75 11.95 -0.12
N GLY A 54 -15.11 12.79 -1.10
CA GLY A 54 -16.30 13.63 -1.04
C GLY A 54 -16.23 14.69 0.06
N ASP A 55 -15.12 15.41 0.16
CA ASP A 55 -14.86 16.47 1.16
C ASP A 55 -14.89 16.03 2.63
N VAL A 56 -14.88 14.72 2.88
CA VAL A 56 -14.83 14.16 4.23
C VAL A 56 -13.58 13.30 4.35
N THR A 57 -12.69 13.69 5.27
CA THR A 57 -11.50 12.92 5.61
C THR A 57 -11.88 11.60 6.27
N ILE A 58 -10.99 10.62 6.20
CA ILE A 58 -11.20 9.36 6.93
C ILE A 58 -11.23 9.61 8.44
N ALA A 59 -10.47 10.60 8.93
CA ALA A 59 -10.52 11.00 10.33
C ALA A 59 -11.91 11.53 10.74
N GLU A 60 -12.56 12.35 9.92
CA GLU A 60 -13.92 12.86 10.17
C GLU A 60 -14.95 11.73 10.08
N ARG A 61 -14.86 10.87 9.06
CA ARG A 61 -15.78 9.75 8.88
C ARG A 61 -15.76 8.76 10.04
N ARG A 62 -14.61 8.56 10.71
CA ARG A 62 -14.49 7.67 11.87
C ARG A 62 -15.13 8.23 13.15
N LYS A 63 -15.41 9.53 13.20
CA LYS A 63 -16.01 10.21 14.35
C LYS A 63 -17.53 10.31 14.27
N GLY A 64 -18.10 10.21 13.06
CA GLY A 64 -19.53 10.12 12.81
C GLY A 64 -20.02 8.69 12.85
#